data_AF-A0A7C2U2I3-F1
#
_entry.id   AF-A0A7C2U2I3-F1
#
_cell.length_a   1.000
_cell.length_b   1.000
_cell.length_c   1.000
_cell.angle_alpha   90.00
_cell.angle_beta   90.00
_cell.angle_gamma   90.00
#
_symmetry.space_group_name_H-M   'P 1'
#
loop_
_entity.id
_entity.type
_entity.pdbx_description
1 polymer ?
#
loop_
_entity_poly.entity_id
_entity_poly.type
_entity_poly.pdbx_seq_one_letter_code
_entity_poly.pdbx_strand_id
1 'polypeptide(L)'
;MRALGAGPALRGRRRPRDGPRLPAAGAGPSGALHPAPGRAGAEPGRLRAAPQRLPAPRRLPGPVGRGTGGLAVSALPLTEAINDLRLAERRQAFQQDPVAYLESYGVSPEERRLVLERDWPGLLAAGVNIYVLTKLMAVTGTSLLQAGAAMRGQSWEEFQQFVSEQNARNQRFHLSFVAQQGEVRGHG
;
A
#
# COMPACT_ATOMS: atom_id res chain seq x y z
N MET A 1 33.78 59.12 -10.67
CA MET A 1 32.41 59.69 -10.70
C MET A 1 31.57 58.98 -11.77
N ARG A 2 30.70 58.06 -11.35
CA ARG A 2 29.42 57.79 -12.03
C ARG A 2 28.55 56.96 -11.08
N ALA A 3 27.52 57.61 -10.55
CA ALA A 3 26.48 57.00 -9.76
C ALA A 3 25.47 56.31 -10.69
N LEU A 4 25.19 55.04 -10.42
CA LEU A 4 24.07 54.24 -10.92
C LEU A 4 23.72 53.36 -9.71
N GLY A 5 22.65 53.58 -8.96
CA GLY A 5 21.27 53.76 -9.38
C GLY A 5 20.50 52.67 -8.64
N ALA A 6 19.94 53.02 -7.49
CA ALA A 6 19.19 52.10 -6.62
C ALA A 6 18.00 51.49 -7.39
N GLY A 7 18.01 50.17 -7.54
CA GLY A 7 16.87 49.40 -8.04
C GLY A 7 15.80 49.20 -6.96
N PRO A 8 14.51 49.25 -7.30
CA PRO A 8 13.42 49.39 -6.34
C PRO A 8 13.09 48.10 -5.58
N ALA A 9 12.68 48.28 -4.32
CA ALA A 9 12.12 47.25 -3.46
C ALA A 9 10.89 46.56 -4.10
N LEU A 10 10.95 45.23 -4.21
CA LEU A 10 9.81 44.42 -4.66
C LEU A 10 8.77 44.31 -3.54
N ARG A 11 7.91 45.32 -3.47
CA ARG A 11 6.64 45.30 -2.75
C ARG A 11 5.71 44.26 -3.40
N GLY A 12 5.08 43.45 -2.55
CA GLY A 12 4.24 42.32 -2.94
C GLY A 12 3.23 42.63 -4.05
N ARG A 13 3.27 41.81 -5.09
CA ARG A 13 2.17 41.67 -6.04
C ARG A 13 1.45 40.36 -5.75
N ARG A 14 0.29 40.46 -5.10
CA ARG A 14 -0.70 39.38 -5.09
C ARG A 14 -1.06 39.08 -6.55
N ARG A 15 -0.94 37.82 -6.97
CA ARG A 15 -1.43 37.41 -8.30
C ARG A 15 -2.94 37.65 -8.38
N PRO A 16 -3.47 38.13 -9.51
CA PRO A 16 -4.90 38.18 -9.74
C PRO A 16 -5.46 36.75 -9.77
N ARG A 17 -6.52 36.51 -8.99
CA ARG A 17 -7.26 35.23 -8.90
C ARG A 17 -8.36 35.19 -9.96
N ASP A 18 -8.01 35.30 -11.23
CA ASP A 18 -8.98 35.14 -12.32
C ASP A 18 -8.54 33.98 -13.21
N GLY A 19 -8.73 32.77 -12.67
CA GLY A 19 -8.85 31.54 -13.44
C GLY A 19 -10.32 31.12 -13.52
N PRO A 20 -10.71 30.29 -14.49
CA PRO A 20 -12.11 29.90 -14.69
C PRO A 20 -12.67 29.26 -13.40
N ARG A 21 -13.78 29.82 -12.91
CA ARG A 21 -14.54 29.28 -11.77
C ARG A 21 -15.07 27.91 -12.17
N LEU A 22 -14.61 26.87 -11.47
CA LEU A 22 -15.24 25.56 -11.51
C LEU A 22 -16.71 25.70 -11.09
N PRO A 23 -17.67 25.06 -11.78
CA PRO A 23 -19.06 25.08 -11.35
C PRO A 23 -19.19 24.46 -9.95
N ALA A 24 -20.02 25.07 -9.11
CA ALA A 24 -20.32 24.58 -7.78
C ALA A 24 -20.79 23.12 -7.86
N ALA A 25 -20.11 22.23 -7.14
CA ALA A 25 -20.59 20.88 -6.92
C ALA A 25 -21.97 20.98 -6.28
N GLY A 26 -23.00 20.55 -7.03
CA GLY A 26 -24.35 20.44 -6.54
C GLY A 26 -24.37 19.60 -5.27
N ALA A 27 -25.04 20.13 -4.25
CA ALA A 27 -25.35 19.41 -3.03
C ALA A 27 -26.09 18.12 -3.40
N GLY A 28 -25.39 16.99 -3.31
CA GLY A 28 -26.05 15.70 -3.23
C GLY A 28 -26.95 15.67 -1.99
N PRO A 29 -28.06 14.90 -2.02
CA PRO A 29 -29.01 14.88 -0.92
C PRO A 29 -28.27 14.49 0.37
N SER A 30 -28.40 15.38 1.36
CA SER A 30 -27.97 15.17 2.73
C SER A 30 -28.63 13.88 3.21
N GLY A 31 -27.86 12.80 3.27
CA GLY A 31 -28.30 11.55 3.86
C GLY A 31 -28.58 11.82 5.32
N ALA A 32 -29.86 11.91 5.66
CA ALA A 32 -30.33 12.04 7.02
C ALA A 32 -29.61 11.01 7.90
N LEU A 33 -28.97 11.48 8.98
CA LEU A 33 -28.59 10.61 10.07
C LEU A 33 -29.86 9.85 10.49
N HIS A 34 -29.82 8.52 10.36
CA HIS A 34 -30.82 7.65 10.94
C HIS A 34 -30.97 8.01 12.44
N PRO A 35 -32.20 8.19 12.95
CA PRO A 35 -32.39 8.30 14.38
C PRO A 35 -31.91 7.00 15.04
N ALA A 36 -31.10 7.12 16.09
CA ALA A 36 -30.73 5.99 16.93
C ALA A 36 -32.01 5.33 17.46
N PRO A 37 -32.19 4.01 17.34
CA PRO A 37 -33.37 3.36 17.87
C PRO A 37 -33.39 3.53 19.39
N GLY A 38 -34.49 4.13 19.87
CA GLY A 38 -34.77 4.33 21.29
C GLY A 38 -34.78 2.99 22.04
N ARG A 39 -34.36 3.05 23.31
CA ARG A 39 -34.48 1.93 24.25
C ARG A 39 -35.97 1.68 24.52
N ALA A 40 -36.59 0.83 23.70
CA ALA A 40 -37.93 0.30 23.94
C ALA A 40 -37.83 -1.15 24.43
N GLY A 41 -38.55 -1.40 25.53
CA GLY A 41 -38.95 -2.67 26.15
C GLY A 41 -38.30 -3.97 25.68
N ALA A 42 -37.67 -4.67 26.62
CA ALA A 42 -37.34 -6.08 26.48
C ALA A 42 -38.63 -6.91 26.42
N GLU A 43 -39.01 -7.36 25.22
CA GLU A 43 -40.00 -8.42 24.99
C GLU A 43 -39.33 -9.79 25.20
N PRO A 44 -39.74 -10.60 26.19
CA PRO A 44 -39.17 -11.92 26.42
C PRO A 44 -39.84 -12.94 25.49
N GLY A 45 -39.28 -13.19 24.30
CA GLY A 45 -39.90 -14.18 23.41
C GLY A 45 -39.21 -14.55 22.10
N ARG A 46 -38.04 -13.98 21.74
CA ARG A 46 -37.30 -14.45 20.54
C ARG A 46 -36.07 -15.24 20.95
N LEU A 47 -36.13 -16.54 20.73
CA LEU A 47 -34.95 -17.42 20.73
C LEU A 47 -33.87 -16.79 19.83
N ARG A 48 -32.77 -16.39 20.46
CA ARG A 48 -31.56 -15.91 19.78
C ARG A 48 -31.05 -17.06 18.92
N ALA A 49 -31.26 -17.00 17.60
CA ALA A 49 -30.63 -17.94 16.68
C ALA A 49 -29.11 -17.90 16.95
N ALA A 50 -28.55 -19.06 17.29
CA ALA A 50 -27.11 -19.19 17.50
C ALA A 50 -26.38 -18.67 16.26
N PRO A 51 -25.27 -17.92 16.41
CA PRO A 51 -24.48 -17.51 15.26
C PRO A 51 -24.06 -18.75 14.49
N GLN A 52 -24.52 -18.88 13.24
CA GLN A 52 -24.08 -19.97 12.39
C GLN A 52 -22.57 -19.85 12.23
N ARG A 53 -21.87 -20.89 12.68
CA ARG A 53 -20.41 -20.95 12.63
C ARG A 53 -20.01 -20.95 11.15
N LEU A 54 -19.43 -19.85 10.67
CA LEU A 54 -18.85 -19.81 9.32
C LEU A 54 -17.86 -20.99 9.20
N PRO A 55 -17.89 -21.73 8.09
CA PRO A 55 -16.93 -22.80 7.86
C PRO A 55 -15.51 -22.23 7.95
N ALA A 56 -14.59 -22.99 8.55
CA ALA A 56 -13.21 -22.56 8.66
C ALA A 56 -12.68 -22.20 7.26
N PRO A 57 -12.01 -21.05 7.09
CA PRO A 57 -11.45 -20.69 5.79
C PRO A 57 -10.53 -21.82 5.34
N ARG A 58 -10.71 -22.28 4.09
CA ARG A 58 -9.79 -23.23 3.47
C ARG A 58 -8.38 -22.69 3.64
N ARG A 59 -7.46 -23.50 4.18
CA ARG A 59 -6.04 -23.15 4.26
C ARG A 59 -5.57 -22.85 2.84
N LEU A 60 -5.38 -21.58 2.52
CA LEU A 60 -4.57 -21.19 1.38
C LEU A 60 -3.15 -21.72 1.66
N PRO A 61 -2.47 -22.31 0.66
CA PRO A 61 -1.06 -22.63 0.81
C PRO A 61 -0.35 -21.33 1.21
N GLY A 62 0.20 -21.31 2.42
CA GLY A 62 1.02 -20.19 2.88
C GLY A 62 2.28 -20.09 2.01
N PRO A 63 2.96 -18.94 2.02
CA PRO A 63 4.21 -18.79 1.30
C PRO A 63 5.17 -19.93 1.65
N VAL A 64 5.76 -20.53 0.61
CA VAL A 64 6.75 -21.60 0.73
C VAL A 64 7.98 -21.04 1.42
N GLY A 65 8.30 -21.58 2.59
CA GLY A 65 9.45 -21.15 3.39
C GLY A 65 9.16 -21.24 4.88
N ARG A 66 9.08 -22.45 5.42
CA ARG A 66 9.12 -22.62 6.88
C ARG A 66 9.87 -23.91 7.24
N GLY A 67 11.20 -23.83 7.18
CA GLY A 67 12.06 -24.66 8.01
C GLY A 67 12.21 -23.99 9.37
N THR A 68 11.61 -24.59 10.39
CA THR A 68 12.03 -24.59 11.81
C THR A 68 12.37 -23.27 12.51
N GLY A 69 11.49 -22.84 13.45
CA GLY A 69 11.91 -22.14 14.67
C GLY A 69 11.58 -20.65 14.79
N GLY A 70 10.42 -20.32 15.38
CA GLY A 70 10.11 -19.00 15.93
C GLY A 70 9.80 -17.90 14.90
N LEU A 71 8.94 -16.96 15.26
CA LEU A 71 9.01 -15.62 14.66
C LEU A 71 10.34 -15.05 15.12
N ALA A 72 11.41 -15.30 14.36
CA ALA A 72 12.76 -15.11 14.84
C ALA A 72 12.99 -13.62 15.15
N VAL A 73 13.44 -13.38 16.38
CA VAL A 73 13.97 -12.12 16.89
C VAL A 73 15.15 -11.59 16.04
N SER A 74 15.63 -12.35 15.04
CA SER A 74 16.66 -11.93 14.08
C SER A 74 16.20 -10.89 13.05
N ALA A 75 14.89 -10.77 12.76
CA ALA A 75 14.41 -9.83 11.75
C ALA A 75 14.28 -8.37 12.25
N LEU A 76 14.43 -8.11 13.56
CA LEU A 76 14.22 -6.78 14.13
C LEU A 76 15.20 -5.73 13.55
N PRO A 77 16.53 -5.92 13.58
CA PRO A 77 17.48 -4.97 12.99
C PRO A 77 17.22 -4.65 11.51
N LEU A 78 16.99 -5.68 10.70
CA LEU A 78 16.73 -5.55 9.27
C LEU A 78 15.41 -4.80 9.00
N THR A 79 14.35 -5.16 9.72
CA THR A 79 13.04 -4.53 9.58
C THR A 79 13.08 -3.06 10.00
N GLU A 80 13.76 -2.73 11.09
CA GLU A 80 13.95 -1.35 11.56
C GLU A 80 14.75 -0.52 10.56
N ALA A 81 15.89 -1.04 10.09
CA ALA A 81 16.73 -0.37 9.11
C ALA A 81 15.97 -0.01 7.83
N ILE A 82 15.16 -0.94 7.31
CA ILE A 82 14.33 -0.71 6.12
C ILE A 82 13.17 0.25 6.42
N ASN A 83 12.51 0.10 7.57
CA ASN A 83 11.38 0.95 7.93
C ASN A 83 11.79 2.43 8.08
N ASP A 84 13.00 2.67 8.60
CA ASP A 84 13.54 4.00 8.81
C ASP A 84 13.88 4.75 7.52
N LEU A 85 13.94 4.08 6.37
CA LEU A 85 14.04 4.72 5.04
C LEU A 85 12.84 5.63 4.70
N ARG A 86 11.78 5.65 5.52
CA ARG A 86 10.75 6.70 5.47
C ARG A 86 11.30 8.10 5.81
N LEU A 87 12.39 8.19 6.57
CA LEU A 87 13.05 9.43 6.98
C LEU A 87 14.04 9.88 5.90
N ALA A 88 14.09 11.18 5.62
CA ALA A 88 14.90 11.71 4.52
C ALA A 88 16.41 11.53 4.76
N GLU A 89 16.84 11.76 6.00
CA GLU A 89 18.22 11.65 6.45
C GLU A 89 18.72 10.20 6.34
N ARG A 90 17.84 9.24 6.65
CA ARG A 90 18.12 7.80 6.55
C ARG A 90 18.22 7.34 5.11
N ARG A 91 17.38 7.87 4.21
CA ARG A 91 17.53 7.63 2.76
C ARG A 91 18.86 8.16 2.25
N GLN A 92 19.24 9.36 2.65
CA GLN A 92 20.51 9.94 2.24
C GLN A 92 21.69 9.09 2.73
N ALA A 93 21.69 8.68 4.00
CA ALA A 93 22.72 7.81 4.55
C ALA A 93 22.80 6.47 3.80
N PHE A 94 21.65 5.83 3.55
CA PHE A 94 21.58 4.59 2.77
C PHE A 94 22.08 4.77 1.33
N GLN A 95 21.79 5.90 0.68
CA GLN A 95 22.25 6.16 -0.70
C GLN A 95 23.74 6.47 -0.77
N GLN A 96 24.33 7.04 0.29
CA GLN A 96 25.76 7.34 0.37
C GLN A 96 26.58 6.06 0.61
N ASP A 97 26.18 5.26 1.60
CA ASP A 97 26.82 3.99 1.91
C ASP A 97 25.78 3.01 2.48
N PRO A 98 25.19 2.16 1.62
CA PRO A 98 24.20 1.17 2.06
C PRO A 98 24.77 0.18 3.07
N VAL A 99 26.06 -0.17 2.97
CA VAL A 99 26.70 -1.18 3.82
C VAL A 99 26.87 -0.62 5.22
N ALA A 100 27.49 0.55 5.34
CA ALA A 100 27.68 1.22 6.64
C ALA A 100 26.34 1.57 7.29
N TYR A 101 25.34 1.99 6.51
CA TYR A 101 23.98 2.22 7.01
C TYR A 101 23.41 0.97 7.66
N LEU A 102 23.44 -0.18 6.98
CA LEU A 102 22.87 -1.43 7.50
C LEU A 102 23.69 -1.97 8.69
N GLU A 103 25.02 -1.81 8.68
CA GLU A 103 25.87 -2.15 9.82
C GLU A 103 25.53 -1.34 11.07
N SER A 104 25.16 -0.07 10.92
CA SER A 104 24.78 0.79 12.06
C SER A 104 23.54 0.31 12.82
N TYR A 105 22.68 -0.50 12.17
CA TYR A 105 21.53 -1.16 12.80
C TYR A 105 21.87 -2.56 13.33
N GLY A 106 23.08 -3.09 13.07
CA GLY A 106 23.47 -4.45 13.44
C GLY A 106 22.92 -5.53 12.51
N VAL A 107 22.61 -5.19 11.25
CA VAL A 107 22.14 -6.16 10.25
C VAL A 107 23.27 -7.11 9.88
N SER A 108 22.99 -8.41 9.89
CA SER A 108 23.99 -9.44 9.61
C SER A 108 24.54 -9.33 8.17
N PRO A 109 25.76 -9.81 7.89
CA PRO A 109 26.31 -9.83 6.52
C PRO A 109 25.37 -10.51 5.51
N GLU A 110 24.73 -11.62 5.90
CA GLU A 110 23.82 -12.37 5.04
C GLU A 110 22.56 -11.57 4.70
N GLU A 111 21.92 -10.95 5.69
CA GLU A 111 20.74 -10.12 5.47
C GLU A 111 21.06 -8.85 4.68
N ARG A 112 22.26 -8.27 4.89
CA ARG A 112 22.73 -7.14 4.08
C ARG A 112 22.85 -7.51 2.62
N ARG A 113 23.38 -8.70 2.32
CA ARG A 113 23.45 -9.21 0.95
C ARG A 113 22.07 -9.23 0.29
N LEU A 114 21.03 -9.69 1.00
CA LEU A 114 19.65 -9.68 0.48
C LEU A 114 19.18 -8.27 0.09
N VAL A 115 19.50 -7.26 0.91
CA VAL A 115 19.16 -5.86 0.63
C VAL A 115 19.90 -5.32 -0.59
N LEU A 116 21.21 -5.57 -0.66
CA LEU A 116 22.08 -5.08 -1.72
C LEU A 116 21.76 -5.71 -3.08
N GLU A 117 21.51 -7.02 -3.10
CA GLU A 117 21.15 -7.79 -4.30
C GLU A 117 19.67 -7.62 -4.66
N ARG A 118 18.87 -6.98 -3.81
CA ARG A 118 17.42 -6.81 -3.95
C ARG A 118 16.72 -8.17 -4.11
N ASP A 119 17.15 -9.13 -3.30
CA ASP A 119 16.54 -10.45 -3.22
C ASP A 119 15.20 -10.35 -2.46
N TRP A 120 14.16 -9.95 -3.19
CA TRP A 120 12.83 -9.77 -2.61
C TRP A 120 12.23 -11.06 -2.01
N PRO A 121 12.33 -12.24 -2.67
CA PRO A 121 11.98 -13.51 -2.04
C PRO A 121 12.76 -13.75 -0.74
N GLY A 122 14.08 -13.54 -0.76
CA GLY A 122 14.95 -13.72 0.40
C GLY A 122 14.57 -12.80 1.56
N LEU A 123 14.26 -11.52 1.29
CA LEU A 123 13.82 -10.56 2.31
C LEU A 123 12.46 -10.92 2.93
N LEU A 124 11.53 -11.45 2.12
CA LEU A 124 10.26 -11.98 2.63
C LEU A 124 10.48 -13.23 3.49
N ALA A 125 11.39 -14.12 3.06
CA ALA A 125 11.76 -15.32 3.80
C ALA A 125 12.48 -14.99 5.12
N ALA A 126 13.26 -13.90 5.14
CA ALA A 126 13.88 -13.33 6.34
C ALA A 126 12.85 -12.68 7.30
N GLY A 127 11.56 -12.64 6.93
CA GLY A 127 10.47 -12.19 7.79
C GLY A 127 10.11 -10.70 7.64
N VAL A 128 10.70 -9.98 6.68
CA VAL A 128 10.35 -8.57 6.45
C VAL A 128 8.98 -8.47 5.78
N ASN A 129 8.08 -7.66 6.35
CA ASN A 129 6.75 -7.46 5.78
C ASN A 129 6.83 -6.68 4.45
N ILE A 130 6.02 -7.06 3.45
CA ILE A 130 5.91 -6.36 2.17
C ILE A 130 5.69 -4.84 2.32
N TYR A 131 4.91 -4.39 3.30
CA TYR A 131 4.67 -2.97 3.55
C TYR A 131 5.94 -2.26 4.05
N VAL A 132 6.84 -2.95 4.74
CA VAL A 132 8.17 -2.42 5.10
C VAL A 132 9.06 -2.40 3.86
N LEU A 133 9.07 -3.46 3.05
CA LEU A 133 9.84 -3.53 1.80
C LEU A 133 9.50 -2.42 0.80
N THR A 134 8.27 -1.88 0.81
CA THR A 134 7.94 -0.72 -0.04
C THR A 134 8.84 0.49 0.20
N LYS A 135 9.45 0.66 1.38
CA LYS A 135 10.39 1.75 1.65
C LYS A 135 11.72 1.52 0.93
N LEU A 136 12.23 0.29 0.96
CA LEU A 136 13.42 -0.09 0.20
C LEU A 136 13.17 0.08 -1.30
N MET A 137 12.04 -0.41 -1.80
CA MET A 137 11.61 -0.25 -3.20
C MET A 137 11.59 1.21 -3.65
N ALA A 138 11.07 2.12 -2.80
CA ALA A 138 11.03 3.54 -3.11
C ALA A 138 12.45 4.16 -3.23
N VAL A 139 13.39 3.74 -2.37
CA VAL A 139 14.78 4.23 -2.41
C VAL A 139 15.57 3.63 -3.57
N THR A 140 15.29 2.39 -3.94
CA THR A 140 15.97 1.69 -5.06
C THR A 140 15.32 1.93 -6.42
N GLY A 141 14.20 2.65 -6.47
CA GLY A 141 13.45 2.90 -7.71
C GLY A 141 12.76 1.65 -8.28
N THR A 142 12.50 0.64 -7.45
CA THR A 142 11.81 -0.60 -7.87
C THR A 142 10.31 -0.44 -7.63
N SER A 143 9.49 -0.66 -8.65
CA SER A 143 8.02 -0.67 -8.45
C SER A 143 7.55 -1.96 -7.76
N LEU A 144 6.40 -1.90 -7.09
CA LEU A 144 5.79 -3.08 -6.47
C LEU A 144 5.52 -4.20 -7.48
N LEU A 145 5.18 -3.86 -8.73
CA LEU A 145 4.97 -4.85 -9.79
C LEU A 145 6.28 -5.52 -10.21
N GLN A 146 7.37 -4.76 -10.36
CA GLN A 146 8.68 -5.34 -10.68
C GLN A 146 9.17 -6.27 -9.55
N ALA A 147 9.00 -5.86 -8.30
CA ALA A 147 9.28 -6.73 -7.16
C ALA A 147 8.38 -7.97 -7.18
N GLY A 148 7.10 -7.83 -7.54
CA GLY A 148 6.16 -8.94 -7.71
C GLY A 148 6.55 -9.93 -8.81
N ALA A 149 7.10 -9.46 -9.93
CA ALA A 149 7.65 -10.31 -10.98
C ALA A 149 8.83 -11.15 -10.46
N ALA A 150 9.78 -10.50 -9.78
CA ALA A 150 10.93 -11.18 -9.17
C ALA A 150 10.50 -12.20 -8.10
N MET A 151 9.53 -11.87 -7.25
CA MET A 151 8.96 -12.80 -6.26
C MET A 151 8.32 -14.05 -6.88
N ARG A 152 7.84 -13.94 -8.12
CA ARG A 152 7.26 -15.07 -8.87
C ARG A 152 8.29 -15.83 -9.71
N GLY A 153 9.54 -15.36 -9.76
CA GLY A 153 10.55 -15.91 -10.67
C GLY A 153 10.19 -15.73 -12.15
N GLN A 154 9.38 -14.72 -12.47
CA GLN A 154 8.97 -14.40 -13.83
C GLN A 154 9.80 -13.24 -14.37
N SER A 155 10.05 -13.24 -15.68
CA SER A 155 10.55 -12.05 -16.35
C SER A 155 9.55 -10.89 -16.23
N TRP A 156 10.03 -9.66 -16.42
CA TRP A 156 9.17 -8.49 -16.35
C TRP A 156 8.06 -8.54 -17.41
N GLU A 157 8.38 -8.98 -18.63
CA GLU A 157 7.43 -9.08 -19.73
C GLU A 157 6.33 -10.12 -19.45
N GLU A 158 6.70 -11.33 -19.03
CA GLU A 158 5.75 -12.38 -18.67
C GLU A 158 4.81 -11.92 -17.55
N PHE A 159 5.34 -11.19 -16.56
CA PHE A 159 4.53 -10.68 -15.47
C PHE A 159 3.56 -9.57 -15.94
N GLN A 160 3.98 -8.68 -16.84
CA GLN A 160 3.10 -7.67 -17.42
C GLN A 160 1.94 -8.30 -18.20
N GLN A 161 2.23 -9.33 -19.01
CA GLN A 161 1.21 -10.09 -19.74
C GLN A 161 0.25 -10.76 -18.77
N PHE A 162 0.77 -11.45 -17.74
CA PHE A 162 -0.04 -12.05 -16.69
C PHE A 162 -0.98 -11.03 -16.02
N VAL A 163 -0.47 -9.86 -15.62
CA VAL A 163 -1.27 -8.81 -14.99
C VAL A 163 -2.36 -8.30 -15.94
N SER A 164 -2.04 -8.12 -17.22
CA SER A 164 -3.02 -7.70 -18.24
C SER A 164 -4.17 -8.72 -18.37
N GLU A 165 -3.85 -10.01 -18.47
CA GLU A 165 -4.85 -11.07 -18.55
C GLU A 165 -5.71 -11.19 -17.29
N GLN A 166 -5.12 -11.00 -16.12
CA GLN A 166 -5.87 -10.96 -14.85
C GLN A 166 -6.81 -9.76 -14.81
N ASN A 167 -6.36 -8.59 -15.25
CA ASN A 167 -7.19 -7.39 -15.33
C ASN A 167 -8.38 -7.58 -16.28
N ALA A 168 -8.16 -8.17 -17.46
CA ALA A 168 -9.23 -8.49 -18.41
C ALA A 168 -10.25 -9.46 -17.82
N ARG A 169 -9.79 -10.49 -17.09
CA ARG A 169 -10.66 -11.42 -16.37
C ARG A 169 -11.50 -10.70 -15.31
N ASN A 170 -10.87 -9.86 -14.48
CA ASN A 170 -11.55 -9.12 -13.42
C ASN A 170 -12.64 -8.19 -13.97
N GLN A 171 -12.40 -7.53 -15.11
CA GLN A 171 -13.40 -6.70 -15.79
C GLN A 171 -14.59 -7.51 -16.30
N ARG A 172 -14.35 -8.71 -16.85
CA ARG A 172 -15.41 -9.61 -17.30
C ARG A 172 -16.34 -10.03 -16.16
N PHE A 173 -15.79 -10.34 -14.98
CA PHE A 173 -16.59 -10.66 -13.80
C PHE A 173 -17.42 -9.47 -13.30
N HIS A 174 -16.89 -8.25 -13.38
CA HIS A 174 -17.63 -7.06 -12.99
C HIS A 174 -18.86 -6.83 -13.90
N LEU A 175 -18.69 -6.97 -15.22
CA LEU A 175 -19.78 -6.79 -16.18
C LEU A 175 -20.87 -7.86 -16.03
N SER A 176 -20.50 -9.13 -15.80
CA SER A 176 -21.49 -10.20 -15.58
C SER A 176 -22.26 -10.04 -14.26
N PHE A 177 -21.61 -9.55 -13.20
CA PHE A 177 -22.26 -9.26 -11.92
C PHE A 177 -23.27 -8.10 -12.05
N VAL A 178 -22.92 -7.02 -12.77
CA VAL A 178 -23.81 -5.88 -12.99
C VAL A 178 -25.01 -6.27 -13.88
N ALA A 179 -24.79 -7.08 -14.92
CA ALA A 179 -25.87 -7.58 -15.79
C ALA A 179 -26.92 -8.38 -15.00
N GLN A 180 -26.48 -9.30 -14.13
CA GLN A 180 -27.40 -10.08 -13.28
C GLN A 180 -28.16 -9.21 -12.25
N GLN A 181 -27.57 -8.11 -11.77
CA GLN A 181 -28.21 -7.19 -10.83
C GLN A 181 -29.25 -6.27 -11.49
N GLY A 182 -29.08 -5.96 -12.78
CA GLY A 182 -30.03 -5.17 -13.56
C GLY A 182 -31.31 -5.93 -13.90
N GLU A 183 -31.21 -7.24 -14.09
CA GLU A 183 -32.33 -8.11 -14.50
C GLU A 183 -33.36 -8.35 -13.37
N VAL A 184 -32.95 -8.25 -12.11
CA VAL A 184 -33.82 -8.46 -10.94
C VAL A 184 -34.77 -7.28 -10.68
N ARG A 185 -34.52 -6.09 -11.27
CA ARG A 185 -35.37 -4.90 -11.08
C ARG A 185 -36.46 -4.72 -12.15
N GLY A 186 -36.58 -5.65 -13.11
CA GLY A 186 -37.45 -5.53 -14.28
C GLY A 186 -38.82 -6.21 -14.21
N HIS A 187 -39.22 -6.78 -13.06
CA HIS A 187 -40.56 -7.36 -12.88
C HIS A 187 -41.34 -6.61 -11.80
N GLY A 188 -42.13 -5.64 -12.24
CA GLY A 188 -43.15 -4.94 -11.47
C GLY A 188 -44.31 -4.60 -12.38
#